data_AF-A0A925SC05-F1
#
_entry.id   AF-A0A925SC05-F1
#
_cell.length_a   1.000
_cell.length_b   1.000
_cell.length_c   1.000
_cell.angle_alpha   90.00
_cell.angle_beta   90.00
_cell.angle_gamma   90.00
#
_symmetry.space_group_name_H-M   'P 1'
#
loop_
_entity.id
_entity.type
_entity.pdbx_description
1 polymer ?
#
loop_
_entity_poly.entity_id
_entity_poly.type
_entity_poly.pdbx_seq_one_letter_code
_entity_poly.pdbx_strand_id
1 'polypeptide(L)'
;MAKYKLEYIWLDGYEPVPNLRGKTQIKDFDSFPKLEQLPMWGFDGSSTRQAEGKTSDCMLKPVAVFPDSTKKNGVLVMAEVMMPDGK
;
A
#
# COMPACT_ATOMS: atom_id res chain seq x y z
N MET A 1 0.38 22.58 -4.03
CA MET A 1 0.20 21.12 -3.97
C MET A 1 -0.82 20.61 -4.98
N ALA A 2 -0.43 19.63 -5.80
CA ALA A 2 -1.33 18.86 -6.64
C ALA A 2 -1.78 17.57 -5.92
N LYS A 3 -2.97 17.08 -6.23
CA LYS A 3 -3.45 15.78 -5.74
C LYS A 3 -2.78 14.65 -6.53
N TYR A 4 -2.05 13.80 -5.82
CA TYR A 4 -1.48 12.55 -6.34
C TYR A 4 -2.33 11.35 -5.93
N LYS A 5 -2.35 10.35 -6.80
CA LYS A 5 -3.01 9.05 -6.61
C LYS A 5 -1.93 8.03 -6.27
N LEU A 6 -1.84 7.69 -4.99
CA LEU A 6 -0.90 6.69 -4.48
C LEU A 6 -1.56 5.32 -4.53
N GLU A 7 -1.27 4.52 -5.55
CA GLU A 7 -1.71 3.13 -5.63
C GLU A 7 -0.77 2.27 -4.78
N TYR A 8 -1.20 1.92 -3.57
CA TYR A 8 -0.48 1.00 -2.71
C TYR A 8 -0.70 -0.42 -3.19
N ILE A 9 0.41 -1.12 -3.48
CA ILE A 9 0.42 -2.48 -4.01
C ILE A 9 1.19 -3.36 -3.02
N TRP A 10 0.61 -4.52 -2.71
CA TRP A 10 1.22 -5.52 -1.83
C TRP A 10 0.81 -6.93 -2.23
N LEU A 11 1.47 -7.94 -1.64
CA LEU A 11 1.14 -9.36 -1.81
C LEU A 11 0.21 -9.83 -0.69
N ASP A 12 -0.80 -10.62 -1.04
CA ASP A 12 -1.67 -11.27 -0.07
C ASP A 12 -1.08 -12.59 0.50
N GLY A 13 -1.84 -13.27 1.37
CA GLY A 13 -1.44 -14.52 2.02
C GLY A 13 -1.97 -15.79 1.34
N TYR A 14 -2.38 -15.74 0.07
CA TYR A 14 -2.85 -16.94 -0.61
C TYR A 14 -1.69 -17.88 -0.95
N GLU A 15 -1.94 -19.18 -0.81
CA GLU A 15 -1.00 -20.25 -1.14
C GLU A 15 -1.55 -21.13 -2.28
N PRO A 16 -0.68 -21.75 -3.11
CA PRO A 16 0.79 -21.71 -3.04
C PRO A 16 1.40 -20.43 -3.65
N VAL A 17 0.60 -19.61 -4.35
CA VAL A 17 1.05 -18.40 -5.03
C VAL A 17 0.25 -17.20 -4.51
N PRO A 18 0.91 -16.18 -3.94
CA PRO A 18 0.27 -14.94 -3.55
C PRO A 18 -0.29 -14.16 -4.74
N ASN A 19 -1.37 -13.41 -4.51
CA ASN A 19 -1.89 -12.45 -5.49
C ASN A 19 -1.45 -11.04 -5.15
N LEU A 20 -1.45 -10.17 -6.16
CA LEU A 20 -1.32 -8.73 -5.97
C LEU A 20 -2.65 -8.14 -5.49
N ARG A 21 -2.55 -7.23 -4.51
CA ARG A 21 -3.64 -6.40 -4.02
C ARG A 21 -3.29 -4.93 -4.23
N GLY A 22 -4.32 -4.10 -4.38
CA GLY A 22 -4.16 -2.69 -4.69
C GLY A 22 -5.25 -1.83 -4.08
N LYS A 23 -4.89 -0.64 -3.60
CA LYS A 23 -5.86 0.42 -3.31
C LYS A 23 -5.23 1.81 -3.40
N THR A 24 -6.03 2.80 -3.79
CA THR A 24 -5.55 4.17 -4.01
C THR A 24 -5.76 5.08 -2.80
N GLN A 25 -4.70 5.73 -2.32
CA GLN A 25 -4.78 6.89 -1.42
C GLN A 25 -4.67 8.19 -2.22
N ILE A 26 -5.46 9.20 -1.87
CA ILE A 26 -5.28 10.55 -2.42
C ILE A 26 -4.54 11.42 -1.40
N LYS A 27 -3.44 12.05 -1.83
CA LYS A 27 -2.61 12.94 -1.00
C LYS A 27 -2.11 14.13 -1.81
N ASP A 28 -1.87 15.23 -1.11
CA ASP A 28 -1.37 16.48 -1.69
C ASP A 28 0.16 16.53 -1.62
N PHE A 29 0.81 16.81 -2.75
CA PHE A 29 2.27 17.03 -2.81
C PHE A 29 2.61 18.17 -3.76
N ASP A 30 3.72 18.87 -3.52
CA ASP A 30 4.19 19.93 -4.42
C ASP A 30 4.91 19.40 -5.66
N SER A 31 5.47 18.20 -5.59
CA SER A 31 6.13 17.50 -6.70
C SER A 31 5.93 15.99 -6.56
N PHE A 32 6.52 15.18 -7.45
CA PHE A 32 6.42 13.73 -7.36
C PHE A 32 6.93 13.26 -5.98
N PRO A 33 6.14 12.47 -5.24
CA PRO A 33 6.47 12.14 -3.85
C PRO A 33 7.67 11.21 -3.74
N LYS A 34 8.54 11.48 -2.76
CA LYS A 34 9.62 10.60 -2.36
C LYS A 34 9.12 9.56 -1.37
N LEU A 35 9.83 8.43 -1.28
CA LEU A 35 9.44 7.29 -0.44
C LEU A 35 9.23 7.68 1.02
N GLU A 36 10.11 8.53 1.58
CA GLU A 36 10.09 8.93 3.00
C GLU A 36 8.91 9.83 3.35
N GLN A 37 8.24 10.39 2.33
CA GLN A 37 7.06 11.24 2.48
C GLN A 37 5.76 10.42 2.47
N LEU A 38 5.83 9.14 2.08
CA LEU A 38 4.66 8.29 1.96
C LEU A 38 4.25 7.76 3.34
N PRO A 39 3.00 7.96 3.76
CA PRO A 39 2.55 7.48 5.06
C PRO A 39 2.45 5.95 5.08
N MET A 40 2.60 5.35 6.25
CA MET A 40 2.07 4.00 6.45
C MET A 40 0.56 4.01 6.24
N TRP A 41 0.02 2.85 5.85
CA TRP A 41 -1.42 2.69 5.73
C TRP A 41 -1.87 1.38 6.34
N GLY A 42 -3.17 1.19 6.53
CA GLY A 42 -3.73 -0.02 7.12
C GLY A 42 -4.76 -0.63 6.18
N PHE A 43 -4.91 -1.95 6.20
CA PHE A 43 -5.94 -2.68 5.45
C PHE A 43 -6.47 -3.85 6.30
N ASP A 44 -7.65 -4.36 5.93
CA ASP A 44 -8.22 -5.55 6.55
C ASP A 44 -7.57 -6.82 5.98
N GLY A 45 -6.70 -7.44 6.79
CA GLY A 45 -5.98 -8.66 6.50
C GLY A 45 -6.86 -9.91 6.42
N SER A 46 -8.07 -9.89 6.99
CA SER A 46 -8.97 -11.06 6.95
C SER A 46 -9.47 -11.36 5.54
N SER A 47 -9.63 -10.31 4.72
CA SER A 47 -10.01 -10.41 3.31
C SER A 47 -8.86 -10.83 2.38
N THR A 48 -7.65 -11.04 2.92
CA THR A 48 -6.43 -11.31 2.15
C THR A 48 -5.65 -12.52 2.66
N ARG A 49 -6.19 -13.31 3.59
CA ARG A 49 -5.51 -14.45 4.25
C ARG A 49 -4.27 -14.05 5.07
N GLN A 50 -4.21 -12.82 5.54
CA GLN A 50 -3.05 -12.30 6.30
C GLN A 50 -3.34 -12.15 7.80
N ALA A 51 -4.60 -12.16 8.21
CA ALA A 51 -5.00 -12.08 9.61
C ALA A 51 -6.37 -12.73 9.86
N GLU A 52 -6.68 -13.04 11.11
CA GLU A 52 -7.98 -13.59 11.51
C GLU A 52 -8.97 -12.48 11.91
N GLY A 53 -10.28 -12.71 11.71
CA GLY A 53 -11.31 -11.67 11.76
C GLY A 53 -11.48 -10.89 13.07
N LYS A 54 -10.93 -11.35 14.21
CA LYS A 54 -10.99 -10.59 15.49
C LYS A 54 -9.81 -9.64 15.70
N THR A 55 -8.72 -9.85 14.96
CA THR A 55 -7.49 -9.05 15.00
C THR A 55 -6.96 -8.93 13.57
N SER A 56 -7.75 -8.32 12.69
CA SER A 56 -7.53 -8.40 11.24
C SER A 56 -6.72 -7.25 10.66
N ASP A 57 -6.40 -6.21 11.43
CA ASP A 57 -5.65 -5.07 10.92
C ASP A 57 -4.23 -5.48 10.52
N CYS A 58 -3.83 -5.12 9.31
CA CYS A 58 -2.46 -5.21 8.82
C CYS A 58 -1.99 -3.83 8.36
N MET A 59 -0.70 -3.55 8.43
CA MET A 59 -0.11 -2.31 7.97
C MET A 59 0.66 -2.48 6.67
N LEU A 60 0.60 -1.45 5.83
CA LEU A 60 1.37 -1.29 4.61
C LEU A 60 2.48 -0.29 4.87
N LYS A 61 3.73 -0.75 4.83
CA LYS A 61 4.91 0.10 4.90
C LYS A 61 5.47 0.30 3.48
N PRO A 62 5.47 1.53 2.95
CA PRO A 62 6.09 1.83 1.66
C PRO A 62 7.56 1.38 1.63
N VAL A 63 7.96 0.68 0.57
CA VAL A 63 9.35 0.24 0.35
C VAL A 63 9.92 0.71 -0.99
N ALA A 64 9.08 1.02 -1.98
CA ALA A 64 9.50 1.60 -3.25
C ALA A 64 8.40 2.47 -3.88
N VAL A 65 8.81 3.43 -4.70
CA VAL A 65 7.91 4.38 -5.37
C VAL A 65 8.27 4.50 -6.85
N PHE A 66 7.25 4.46 -7.72
CA PHE A 66 7.41 4.53 -9.18
C PHE A 66 6.34 5.43 -9.81
N PRO A 67 6.64 6.11 -10.92
CA PRO A 67 5.61 6.84 -11.65
C PRO A 67 4.60 5.88 -12.32
N ASP A 68 3.31 6.15 -12.14
CA ASP A 68 2.25 5.45 -12.90
C ASP A 68 1.99 6.21 -14.21
N SER A 69 2.50 5.67 -15.32
CA SER A 69 2.36 6.27 -16.65
C SER A 69 0.93 6.25 -17.19
N THR A 70 0.02 5.51 -16.56
CA THR A 70 -1.38 5.37 -17.00
C THR A 70 -2.29 6.45 -16.40
N LYS A 71 -1.84 7.17 -15.37
CA LYS A 71 -2.65 8.17 -14.65
C LYS A 71 -1.92 9.50 -14.50
N LYS A 72 -2.63 10.61 -14.72
CA LYS A 72 -2.15 11.94 -14.32
C LYS A 72 -1.94 12.00 -12.81
N ASN A 73 -0.77 12.47 -12.39
CA ASN A 73 -0.28 12.47 -11.00
C ASN A 73 -0.40 11.09 -10.34
N GLY A 74 -0.16 10.02 -11.11
CA GLY A 74 -0.20 8.66 -10.62
C GLY A 74 1.13 8.20 -10.06
N VAL A 75 1.07 7.45 -8.96
CA VAL A 75 2.22 6.91 -8.24
C VAL A 75 1.90 5.46 -7.89
N LEU A 76 2.78 4.53 -8.25
CA LEU A 76 2.75 3.16 -7.75
C LEU A 76 3.63 3.09 -6.50
N VAL A 77 3.08 2.56 -5.42
CA VAL A 77 3.75 2.42 -4.13
C VAL A 77 3.81 0.95 -3.80
N MET A 78 5.00 0.34 -3.90
CA MET A 78 5.19 -1.02 -3.40
C MET A 78 5.29 -0.98 -1.89
N ALA A 79 4.54 -1.83 -1.20
CA ALA A 79 4.54 -1.91 0.25
C ALA A 79 4.81 -3.33 0.75
N GLU A 80 5.55 -3.42 1.85
CA GLU A 80 5.60 -4.64 2.67
C GLU A 80 4.43 -4.65 3.66
N VAL A 81 3.96 -5.85 3.99
CA VAL A 81 2.90 -6.04 4.98
C VAL A 81 3.54 -6.28 6.34
N MET A 82 3.13 -5.48 7.32
CA MET A 82 3.54 -5.58 8.71
C MET A 82 2.32 -5.97 9.56
N MET A 83 2.52 -6.81 10.56
CA MET A 83 1.53 -7.07 11.60
C MET A 83 1.47 -5.90 12.59
N PRO A 84 0.37 -5.71 13.34
CA PRO A 84 0.22 -4.61 14.30
C PRO A 84 1.29 -4.60 15.40
N ASP A 85 1.90 -5.74 15.71
CA ASP A 85 2.99 -5.86 16.66
C ASP A 85 4.37 -5.48 16.07
N GLY A 86 4.40 -5.02 14.82
CA GLY A 86 5.60 -4.59 14.12
C GLY A 86 6.45 -5.75 13.57
N LYS A 87 5.91 -6.97 13.54
CA LYS A 87 6.54 -8.12 12.87
C LYS A 87 6.16 -8.22 11.40
#